data_AF-S2ZYB0-F1
#
_entry.id   AF-S2ZYB0-F1
#
_cell.length_a   1.000
_cell.length_b   1.000
_cell.length_c   1.000
_cell.angle_alpha   90.00
_cell.angle_beta   90.00
_cell.angle_gamma   90.00
#
_symmetry.space_group_name_H-M   'P 1'
#
loop_
_entity.id
_entity.type
_entity.pdbx_description
1 polymer ?
#
loop_
_entity_poly.entity_id
_entity_poly.type
_entity_poly.pdbx_seq_one_letter_code
_entity_poly.pdbx_strand_id
1 'polypeptide(L)'
;MAKIDLSGLADQIKDGYSFSTDAKGNVVGNHAVTAVGNGKTVSYAAGDNLTIKQDIDATTGEHTYTYALSNDIKVGKDGKDGIDGKIGVNGKDGSSVVINGKDGSIGLNGKDGKDGLTIRGEKGQDGVDGKNGTNGITRIVYEDNSKNTHEVATLDDGMKYAGDDAQG
;
A
#
# COMPACT_ATOMS: atom_id res chain seq x y z
N MET A 1 29.61 -64.09 -18.57
CA MET A 1 28.92 -63.24 -17.58
C MET A 1 28.29 -62.09 -18.33
N ALA A 2 26.98 -61.85 -18.16
CA ALA A 2 26.35 -60.67 -18.73
C ALA A 2 26.85 -59.42 -17.97
N LYS A 3 27.38 -58.44 -18.69
CA LYS A 3 27.73 -57.13 -18.13
C LYS A 3 26.48 -56.27 -18.18
N ILE A 4 25.98 -55.85 -17.02
CA ILE A 4 24.92 -54.84 -16.97
C ILE A 4 25.61 -53.50 -17.21
N ASP A 5 25.23 -52.82 -18.29
CA ASP A 5 25.66 -51.46 -18.57
C ASP A 5 24.70 -50.46 -17.94
N LEU A 6 25.22 -49.62 -17.05
CA LEU A 6 24.48 -48.58 -16.33
C LEU A 6 24.93 -47.17 -16.74
N SER A 7 25.83 -47.04 -17.73
CA SER A 7 26.42 -45.76 -18.14
C SER A 7 25.36 -44.74 -18.57
N GLY A 8 24.38 -45.15 -19.37
CA GLY A 8 23.28 -44.28 -19.80
C GLY A 8 22.39 -43.76 -18.65
N LEU A 9 22.28 -44.51 -17.55
CA LEU A 9 21.56 -44.07 -16.35
C LEU A 9 22.41 -43.06 -15.54
N ALA A 10 23.73 -43.28 -15.46
CA ALA A 10 24.64 -42.37 -14.79
C ALA A 10 24.72 -41.00 -15.48
N ASP A 11 24.63 -40.96 -16.81
CA ASP A 11 24.63 -39.72 -17.60
C ASP A 11 23.31 -38.95 -17.42
N GLN A 12 22.16 -39.65 -17.40
CA GLN A 12 20.86 -39.03 -17.07
C GLN A 12 20.84 -38.41 -15.66
N ILE A 13 21.56 -38.99 -14.68
CA ILE A 13 21.65 -38.45 -13.32
C ILE A 13 22.63 -37.26 -13.24
N LYS A 14 23.73 -37.29 -14.02
CA LYS A 14 24.70 -36.18 -14.09
C LYS A 14 24.13 -34.92 -14.72
N ASP A 15 23.38 -35.09 -15.81
CA ASP A 15 22.79 -33.96 -16.54
C ASP A 15 21.56 -33.40 -15.82
N GLY A 16 20.97 -34.17 -14.90
CA GLY A 16 19.91 -33.77 -13.98
C GLY A 16 18.55 -33.55 -14.67
N TYR A 17 17.49 -33.47 -13.88
CA TYR A 17 16.20 -33.00 -14.37
C TYR A 17 16.33 -31.52 -14.77
N SER A 18 16.35 -31.25 -16.07
CA SER A 18 16.37 -29.88 -16.57
C SER A 18 14.99 -29.26 -16.41
N PHE A 19 14.77 -28.54 -15.31
CA PHE A 19 13.63 -27.66 -15.18
C PHE A 19 14.10 -26.21 -15.29
N SER A 20 13.30 -25.39 -15.98
CA SER A 20 13.57 -23.96 -16.15
C SER A 20 12.52 -23.16 -15.41
N THR A 21 12.88 -21.96 -14.97
CA THR A 21 11.99 -21.03 -14.30
C THR A 21 11.93 -19.71 -15.06
N ASP A 22 10.78 -19.05 -14.98
CA ASP A 22 10.51 -17.72 -15.52
C ASP A 22 9.44 -17.05 -14.66
N ALA A 23 9.56 -15.75 -14.42
CA ALA A 23 8.52 -14.96 -13.76
C ALA A 23 7.59 -14.38 -14.83
N LYS A 24 6.28 -14.50 -14.65
CA LYS A 24 5.27 -13.99 -15.60
C LYS A 24 4.27 -13.06 -14.90
N GLY A 25 3.60 -12.21 -15.69
CA GLY A 25 2.62 -11.25 -15.18
C GLY A 25 3.24 -9.87 -14.91
N ASN A 26 2.92 -9.26 -13.76
CA ASN A 26 3.43 -7.95 -13.37
C ASN A 26 4.83 -8.07 -12.75
N VAL A 27 5.85 -8.13 -13.61
CA VAL A 27 7.25 -8.27 -13.23
C VAL A 27 7.99 -6.93 -13.30
N VAL A 28 9.03 -6.76 -12.50
CA VAL A 28 9.91 -5.58 -12.54
C VAL A 28 11.12 -5.89 -13.40
N GLY A 29 11.42 -5.03 -14.39
CA GLY A 29 12.58 -5.17 -15.27
C GLY A 29 12.42 -6.26 -16.34
N ASN A 30 13.54 -6.69 -16.92
CA ASN A 30 13.57 -7.70 -17.96
C ASN A 30 13.59 -9.12 -17.36
N HIS A 31 12.82 -10.04 -17.96
CA HIS A 31 12.74 -11.44 -17.51
C HIS A 31 12.95 -12.40 -18.69
N ALA A 32 13.37 -13.63 -18.41
CA ALA A 32 13.57 -14.67 -19.40
C ALA A 32 13.55 -16.06 -18.75
N VAL A 33 13.22 -17.08 -19.55
CA VAL A 33 13.35 -18.48 -19.15
C VAL A 33 14.82 -18.82 -18.91
N THR A 34 15.11 -19.36 -17.74
CA THR A 34 16.46 -19.80 -17.36
C THR A 34 16.43 -21.21 -16.77
N ALA A 35 17.39 -22.04 -17.18
CA ALA A 35 17.57 -23.36 -16.61
C ALA A 35 18.07 -23.27 -15.17
N VAL A 36 17.45 -24.06 -14.27
CA VAL A 36 17.94 -24.21 -12.91
C VAL A 36 18.99 -25.33 -12.91
N GLY A 37 20.24 -24.96 -12.63
CA GLY A 37 21.34 -25.93 -12.60
C GLY A 37 21.17 -26.97 -11.49
N ASN A 38 21.73 -28.16 -11.70
CA ASN A 38 21.70 -29.23 -10.70
C ASN A 38 22.33 -28.76 -9.37
N GLY A 39 21.67 -29.10 -8.25
CA GLY A 39 22.07 -28.68 -6.90
C GLY A 39 21.91 -27.18 -6.62
N LYS A 40 21.22 -26.42 -7.48
CA LYS A 40 20.88 -25.01 -7.24
C LYS A 40 19.48 -24.85 -6.67
N THR A 41 19.23 -23.71 -6.04
CA THR A 41 17.99 -23.38 -5.36
C THR A 41 17.14 -22.40 -6.17
N VAL A 42 15.82 -22.54 -6.08
CA VAL A 42 14.86 -21.51 -6.47
C VAL A 42 14.37 -20.82 -5.20
N SER A 43 14.48 -19.49 -5.13
CA SER A 43 14.08 -18.71 -3.96
C SER A 43 12.79 -17.94 -4.22
N TYR A 44 11.81 -18.06 -3.33
CA TYR A 44 10.59 -17.28 -3.33
C TYR A 44 10.75 -16.10 -2.37
N ALA A 45 11.08 -14.93 -2.91
CA ALA A 45 11.25 -13.72 -2.12
C ALA A 45 9.96 -12.88 -2.10
N ALA A 46 9.65 -12.28 -0.96
CA ALA A 46 8.51 -11.38 -0.79
C ALA A 46 9.01 -9.92 -0.69
N GLY A 47 8.30 -8.99 -1.33
CA GLY A 47 8.52 -7.55 -1.17
C GLY A 47 7.76 -6.99 0.04
N ASP A 48 7.89 -5.69 0.32
CA ASP A 48 7.44 -5.04 1.56
C ASP A 48 5.99 -5.36 2.00
N ASN A 49 5.07 -5.44 1.03
CA ASN A 49 3.64 -5.63 1.29
C ASN A 49 3.17 -7.08 1.20
N LEU A 50 4.08 -8.02 0.94
CA LEU A 50 3.77 -9.43 0.80
C LEU A 50 4.60 -10.23 1.80
N THR A 51 3.99 -11.25 2.37
CA THR A 51 4.68 -12.26 3.16
C THR A 51 4.53 -13.62 2.48
N ILE A 52 5.57 -14.44 2.63
CA ILE A 52 5.59 -15.82 2.14
C ILE A 52 5.96 -16.69 3.34
N LYS A 53 5.05 -17.56 3.74
CA LYS A 53 5.31 -18.59 4.76
C LYS A 53 5.57 -19.91 4.05
N GLN A 54 6.71 -20.53 4.38
CA GLN A 54 7.02 -21.88 3.96
C GLN A 54 6.71 -22.83 5.11
N ASP A 55 5.93 -23.85 4.83
CA ASP A 55 5.70 -24.99 5.71
C ASP A 55 6.10 -26.26 4.99
N ILE A 56 6.87 -27.10 5.68
CA ILE A 56 7.30 -28.40 5.18
C ILE A 56 6.79 -29.44 6.16
N ASP A 57 5.89 -30.29 5.71
CA ASP A 57 5.49 -31.45 6.50
C ASP A 57 6.67 -32.44 6.52
N ALA A 58 7.22 -32.68 7.71
CA ALA A 58 8.39 -33.54 7.88
C ALA A 58 8.11 -35.03 7.63
N THR A 59 6.83 -35.43 7.63
CA THR A 59 6.39 -36.82 7.44
C THR A 59 6.14 -37.11 5.96
N THR A 60 5.39 -36.23 5.28
CA THR A 60 5.02 -36.42 3.87
C THR A 60 6.02 -35.78 2.91
N GLY A 61 6.83 -34.83 3.38
CA GLY A 61 7.69 -34.01 2.53
C GLY A 61 6.92 -32.98 1.71
N GLU A 62 5.63 -32.74 2.01
CA GLU A 62 4.81 -31.77 1.30
C GLU A 62 5.26 -30.35 1.64
N HIS A 63 5.50 -29.55 0.60
CA HIS A 63 5.86 -28.14 0.74
C HIS A 63 4.64 -27.26 0.45
N THR A 64 4.21 -26.48 1.44
CA THR A 64 3.17 -25.46 1.29
C THR A 64 3.80 -24.07 1.35
N TYR A 65 3.44 -23.22 0.39
CA TYR A 65 3.83 -21.80 0.37
C TYR A 65 2.58 -20.94 0.44
N THR A 66 2.37 -20.27 1.57
CA THR A 66 1.23 -19.37 1.78
C THR A 66 1.66 -17.94 1.53
N TYR A 67 0.98 -17.30 0.58
CA TYR A 67 1.13 -15.88 0.28
C TYR A 67 0.07 -15.10 1.02
N ALA A 68 0.49 -14.07 1.77
CA ALA A 68 -0.43 -13.18 2.46
C ALA A 68 0.02 -11.73 2.32
N LEU A 69 -0.95 -10.83 2.22
CA LEU A 69 -0.68 -9.40 2.30
C LEU A 69 -0.19 -9.07 3.72
N SER A 70 0.85 -8.23 3.83
CA SER A 70 1.30 -7.74 5.14
C SER A 70 0.15 -7.04 5.87
N ASN A 71 0.10 -7.17 7.21
CA ASN A 71 -0.90 -6.46 8.02
C ASN A 71 -0.81 -4.95 7.84
N ASP A 72 0.43 -4.45 7.76
CA ASP A 72 0.73 -3.05 7.45
C ASP A 72 1.15 -2.93 5.99
N ILE A 73 0.44 -2.08 5.24
CA ILE A 73 0.75 -1.80 3.84
C ILE A 73 1.47 -0.47 3.72
N LYS A 74 2.73 -0.55 3.29
CA LYS A 74 3.55 0.61 2.99
C LYS A 74 3.40 0.95 1.52
N VAL A 75 2.96 2.16 1.24
CA VAL A 75 2.90 2.70 -0.11
C VAL A 75 3.86 3.88 -0.18
N GLY A 76 4.83 3.82 -1.11
CA GLY A 76 5.94 4.79 -1.16
C GLY A 76 7.12 4.38 -0.28
N LYS A 77 8.20 5.19 -0.29
CA LYS A 77 9.36 5.04 0.60
C LYS A 77 9.41 6.24 1.57
N ASP A 78 9.90 6.03 2.80
CA ASP A 78 10.10 7.12 3.78
C ASP A 78 11.15 8.15 3.27
N GLY A 79 10.91 9.45 3.51
CA GLY A 79 11.70 10.57 2.95
C GLY A 79 13.16 10.61 3.42
N LYS A 80 14.15 10.83 2.55
CA LYS A 80 14.35 12.06 1.75
C LYS A 80 14.41 11.89 0.22
N ASP A 81 14.34 10.68 -0.32
CA ASP A 81 14.38 10.40 -1.77
C ASP A 81 13.27 9.41 -2.24
N GLY A 82 12.16 9.35 -1.51
CA GLY A 82 10.99 8.51 -1.83
C GLY A 82 9.91 9.25 -2.64
N ILE A 83 9.19 8.54 -3.51
CA ILE A 83 7.93 9.03 -4.10
C ILE A 83 6.82 8.85 -3.07
N ASP A 84 6.07 9.91 -2.77
CA ASP A 84 4.93 9.88 -1.84
C ASP A 84 3.94 8.77 -2.23
N GLY A 85 3.52 7.97 -1.26
CA GLY A 85 2.51 6.93 -1.45
C GLY A 85 1.12 7.50 -1.70
N LYS A 86 0.32 6.77 -2.49
CA LYS A 86 -1.12 7.00 -2.62
C LYS A 86 -1.89 5.70 -2.41
N ILE A 87 -2.95 5.74 -1.61
CA ILE A 87 -3.93 4.66 -1.54
C ILE A 87 -5.18 5.15 -2.27
N GLY A 88 -5.66 4.37 -3.23
CA GLY A 88 -6.84 4.71 -4.02
C GLY A 88 -7.83 3.56 -4.10
N VAL A 89 -9.11 3.85 -3.89
CA VAL A 89 -10.22 2.93 -4.16
C VAL A 89 -11.03 3.52 -5.31
N ASN A 90 -11.16 2.78 -6.41
CA ASN A 90 -11.92 3.20 -7.59
C ASN A 90 -13.23 2.42 -7.68
N GLY A 91 -14.36 3.15 -7.74
CA GLY A 91 -15.67 2.62 -8.09
C GLY A 91 -15.77 2.35 -9.59
N LYS A 92 -16.62 1.39 -9.96
CA LYS A 92 -16.90 1.03 -11.37
C LYS A 92 -17.42 2.20 -12.20
N ASP A 93 -18.02 3.19 -11.57
CA ASP A 93 -18.64 4.37 -12.18
C ASP A 93 -17.74 5.62 -12.09
N GLY A 94 -16.45 5.47 -11.84
CA GLY A 94 -15.51 6.59 -11.76
C GLY A 94 -15.51 7.33 -10.43
N SER A 95 -16.35 6.95 -9.46
CA SER A 95 -16.23 7.41 -8.07
C SER A 95 -14.90 6.95 -7.47
N SER A 96 -14.31 7.71 -6.54
CA SER A 96 -13.05 7.30 -5.92
C SER A 96 -12.79 7.91 -4.56
N VAL A 97 -11.97 7.23 -3.75
CA VAL A 97 -11.33 7.81 -2.56
C VAL A 97 -9.82 7.69 -2.72
N VAL A 98 -9.10 8.78 -2.47
CA VAL A 98 -7.63 8.84 -2.53
C VAL A 98 -7.08 9.44 -1.25
N ILE A 99 -6.09 8.78 -0.64
CA ILE A 99 -5.31 9.32 0.48
C ILE A 99 -3.93 9.72 -0.07
N ASN A 100 -3.59 11.00 0.06
CA ASN A 100 -2.34 11.56 -0.42
C ASN A 100 -1.32 11.65 0.71
N GLY A 101 -0.23 10.88 0.64
CA GLY A 101 0.82 10.93 1.65
C GLY A 101 1.57 12.27 1.71
N LYS A 102 1.58 13.03 0.59
CA LYS A 102 2.32 14.29 0.45
C LYS A 102 1.87 15.38 1.43
N ASP A 103 0.55 15.59 1.49
CA ASP A 103 -0.09 16.67 2.24
C ASP A 103 -1.12 16.15 3.25
N GLY A 104 -1.25 14.83 3.38
CA GLY A 104 -2.21 14.17 4.25
C GLY A 104 -3.66 14.34 3.82
N SER A 105 -3.93 14.83 2.61
CA SER A 105 -5.29 15.08 2.14
C SER A 105 -6.04 13.79 1.77
N ILE A 106 -7.36 13.83 1.93
CA ILE A 106 -8.30 12.82 1.46
C ILE A 106 -9.12 13.43 0.33
N GLY A 107 -8.93 12.93 -0.88
CA GLY A 107 -9.77 13.25 -2.03
C GLY A 107 -10.93 12.27 -2.15
N LEU A 108 -12.15 12.79 -2.21
CA LEU A 108 -13.39 12.05 -2.46
C LEU A 108 -13.94 12.50 -3.81
N ASN A 109 -14.27 11.57 -4.70
CA ASN A 109 -14.99 11.85 -5.94
C ASN A 109 -16.25 11.01 -6.00
N GLY A 110 -17.36 11.62 -6.37
CA GLY A 110 -18.58 10.94 -6.77
C GLY A 110 -18.51 10.42 -8.21
N LYS A 111 -19.66 9.94 -8.70
CA LYS A 111 -19.79 9.31 -10.01
C LYS A 111 -19.20 10.17 -11.12
N ASP A 112 -18.36 9.54 -11.96
CA ASP A 112 -17.64 10.16 -13.07
C ASP A 112 -16.82 11.41 -12.68
N GLY A 113 -16.35 11.49 -11.43
CA GLY A 113 -15.57 12.64 -10.93
C GLY A 113 -16.41 13.85 -10.51
N LYS A 114 -17.74 13.72 -10.46
CA LYS A 114 -18.64 14.77 -9.94
C LYS A 114 -18.59 14.81 -8.41
N ASP A 115 -19.03 15.90 -7.81
CA ASP A 115 -19.14 16.06 -6.34
C ASP A 115 -17.82 15.80 -5.59
N GLY A 116 -16.69 16.09 -6.25
CA GLY A 116 -15.35 16.06 -5.70
C GLY A 116 -15.19 16.98 -4.48
N LEU A 117 -14.48 16.45 -3.49
CA LEU A 117 -14.17 17.09 -2.24
C LEU A 117 -12.75 16.71 -1.82
N THR A 118 -11.91 17.67 -1.46
CA THR A 118 -10.58 17.38 -0.88
C THR A 118 -10.55 17.87 0.56
N ILE A 119 -10.31 16.98 1.52
CA ILE A 119 -10.26 17.30 2.94
C ILE A 119 -8.81 17.26 3.41
N ARG A 120 -8.35 18.26 4.17
CA ARG A 120 -7.01 18.27 4.78
C ARG A 120 -7.00 19.08 6.07
N GLY A 121 -5.93 18.93 6.85
CA GLY A 121 -5.63 19.84 7.96
C GLY A 121 -4.89 21.09 7.46
N GLU A 122 -5.27 22.27 7.91
CA GLU A 122 -4.53 23.52 7.70
C GLU A 122 -4.36 24.29 9.00
N LYS A 123 -3.41 25.23 9.02
CA LYS A 123 -3.25 26.16 10.14
C LYS A 123 -4.42 27.15 10.13
N GLY A 124 -5.19 27.21 11.22
CA GLY A 124 -6.29 28.16 11.36
C GLY A 124 -5.83 29.60 11.51
N GLN A 125 -6.73 30.53 11.18
CA GLN A 125 -6.58 31.96 11.44
C GLN A 125 -6.78 32.29 12.92
N ASP A 126 -6.26 33.44 13.36
CA ASP A 126 -6.48 33.95 14.71
C ASP A 126 -7.99 34.23 14.93
N GLY A 127 -8.55 33.74 16.04
CA GLY A 127 -9.99 33.80 16.33
C GLY A 127 -10.48 35.15 16.88
N VAL A 128 -11.79 35.38 16.76
CA VAL A 128 -12.52 36.46 17.44
C VAL A 128 -12.70 36.11 18.93
N ASP A 129 -12.19 36.98 19.81
CA ASP A 129 -12.13 36.93 21.28
C ASP A 129 -11.46 35.67 21.89
N GLY A 130 -10.27 35.69 22.50
CA GLY A 130 -9.61 36.78 23.19
C GLY A 130 -8.87 36.25 24.43
N LYS A 131 -8.07 35.18 24.28
CA LYS A 131 -6.98 34.79 25.20
C LYS A 131 -6.04 33.79 24.48
N ASN A 132 -4.99 34.35 23.88
CA ASN A 132 -3.80 33.70 23.31
C ASN A 132 -4.08 32.75 22.11
N GLY A 133 -4.27 33.21 20.87
CA GLY A 133 -3.52 34.29 20.21
C GLY A 133 -2.05 33.96 19.95
N THR A 134 -1.57 32.74 20.25
CA THR A 134 -0.15 32.41 20.08
C THR A 134 0.16 31.16 19.27
N ASN A 135 -0.81 30.33 18.89
CA ASN A 135 -0.62 29.28 17.87
C ASN A 135 -2.00 28.91 17.32
N GLY A 136 -2.40 29.42 16.15
CA GLY A 136 -3.69 29.13 15.52
C GLY A 136 -4.05 27.63 15.57
N ILE A 137 -5.31 27.30 15.86
CA ILE A 137 -5.79 25.92 15.96
C ILE A 137 -5.69 25.24 14.58
N THR A 138 -5.31 23.95 14.53
CA THR A 138 -5.41 23.18 13.29
C THR A 138 -6.88 23.09 12.87
N ARG A 139 -7.20 23.52 11.65
CA ARG A 139 -8.54 23.44 11.05
C ARG A 139 -8.64 22.25 10.13
N ILE A 140 -9.78 21.58 10.15
CA ILE A 140 -10.17 20.76 9.01
C ILE A 140 -10.71 21.72 7.96
N VAL A 141 -10.06 21.72 6.80
CA VAL A 141 -10.54 22.45 5.62
C VAL A 141 -10.98 21.45 4.57
N TYR A 142 -11.95 21.86 3.77
CA TYR A 142 -12.30 21.14 2.56
C TYR A 142 -12.34 22.06 1.36
N GLU A 143 -11.90 21.54 0.22
CA GLU A 143 -11.98 22.18 -1.08
C GLU A 143 -13.09 21.52 -1.89
N ASP A 144 -14.06 22.31 -2.33
CA ASP A 144 -15.14 21.83 -3.18
C ASP A 144 -14.70 21.66 -4.65
N ASN A 145 -15.59 21.12 -5.49
CA ASN A 145 -15.35 20.98 -6.93
C ASN A 145 -14.95 22.26 -7.66
N SER A 146 -15.41 23.41 -7.15
CA SER A 146 -15.13 24.71 -7.73
C SER A 146 -13.81 25.29 -7.21
N LYS A 147 -13.04 24.51 -6.45
CA LYS A 147 -11.76 24.90 -5.85
C LYS A 147 -11.90 26.01 -4.80
N ASN A 148 -13.08 26.13 -4.20
CA ASN A 148 -13.26 27.01 -3.06
C ASN A 148 -12.92 26.25 -1.77
N THR A 149 -12.10 26.89 -0.94
CA THR A 149 -11.76 26.40 0.40
C THR A 149 -12.81 26.83 1.41
N HIS A 150 -13.24 25.89 2.23
CA HIS A 150 -14.15 26.09 3.35
C HIS A 150 -13.53 25.54 4.62
N GLU A 151 -13.78 26.20 5.75
CA GLU A 151 -13.33 25.76 7.07
C GLU A 151 -14.47 25.08 7.83
N VAL A 152 -14.15 24.00 8.54
CA VAL A 152 -15.08 23.36 9.48
C VAL A 152 -14.88 23.97 10.87
N ALA A 153 -15.95 24.54 11.43
CA ALA A 153 -15.93 25.10 12.79
C ALA A 153 -15.71 24.01 13.86
N THR A 154 -15.03 24.35 14.95
CA THR A 154 -14.85 23.48 16.11
C THR A 154 -15.70 23.96 17.29
N LEU A 155 -15.73 23.20 18.39
CA LEU A 155 -16.40 23.64 19.61
C LEU A 155 -15.64 24.77 20.34
N ASP A 156 -14.35 24.98 20.02
CA ASP A 156 -13.52 26.00 20.66
C ASP A 156 -13.76 27.41 20.08
N ASP A 157 -14.25 27.49 18.84
CA ASP A 157 -14.38 28.73 18.06
C ASP A 157 -15.71 28.87 17.31
N GLY A 158 -16.64 27.95 17.54
CA GLY A 158 -18.02 28.06 17.08
C GLY A 158 -18.72 29.28 17.71
N MET A 159 -19.79 29.75 17.05
CA MET A 159 -20.60 30.82 17.63
C MET A 159 -21.16 30.39 18.98
N LYS A 160 -20.82 31.15 20.03
CA LYS A 160 -21.41 30.98 21.36
C LYS A 160 -22.75 31.70 21.41
N TYR A 161 -23.79 31.00 21.85
CA TYR A 161 -25.09 31.60 22.11
C TYR A 161 -25.24 31.89 23.60
N ALA A 162 -26.10 32.87 23.97
CA ALA A 162 -26.29 33.28 25.36
C ALA A 162 -26.78 32.15 26.30
N GLY A 163 -27.26 31.02 25.76
CA GLY A 163 -27.61 29.83 26.53
C GLY A 163 -26.45 28.86 26.78
N ASP A 164 -25.32 29.01 26.09
CA ASP A 164 -24.16 28.11 26.21
C ASP A 164 -23.31 28.46 27.45
N ASP A 165 -23.32 29.74 27.85
CA ASP A 165 -22.58 30.27 29.01
C ASP A 165 -23.48 30.55 30.24
N ALA A 166 -24.78 30.20 30.18
CA ALA A 166 -25.76 30.53 31.22
C ALA A 166 -26.28 29.32 32.03
N GLN A 167 -25.68 29.15 33.21
CA GLN A 167 -26.32 28.87 34.51
C GLN A 167 -27.43 27.81 34.57
N GLY A 168 -26.99 26.59 34.87
CA GLY A 168 -27.61 25.63 35.79
C GLY A 168 -26.51 24.92 36.56
#